data_AF-A0A967S9X9-F1
#
_entry.id   AF-A0A967S9X9-F1
#
_cell.length_a   1.000
_cell.length_b   1.000
_cell.length_c   1.000
_cell.angle_alpha   90.00
_cell.angle_beta   90.00
_cell.angle_gamma   90.00
#
_symmetry.space_group_name_H-M   'P 1'
#
loop_
_entity.id
_entity.type
_entity.pdbx_description
1 polymer ?
#
loop_
_entity_poly.entity_id
_entity_poly.type
_entity_poly.pdbx_seq_one_letter_code
_entity_poly.pdbx_strand_id
1 'polypeptide(L)' 'MSSLTPIDADGTLAERILRHASELFAQRGWAATSLREIAEAAGCTKPALYYHWGN' A
#
# COMPACT_ATOMS: atom_id res chain seq x y z
N MET A 1 23.51 18.60 -15.27
CA MET A 1 22.71 19.15 -14.14
C MET A 1 21.31 18.56 -14.20
N SER A 2 21.16 17.27 -13.85
CA SER A 2 19.86 16.61 -13.70
C SER A 2 19.81 16.06 -12.29
N SER A 3 19.30 16.86 -11.35
CA SER A 3 18.92 16.35 -10.04
C SER A 3 17.56 15.68 -10.21
N LEU A 4 17.55 14.46 -10.74
CA LEU A 4 16.49 13.53 -10.40
C LEU A 4 16.73 13.20 -8.93
N THR A 5 16.05 13.93 -8.05
CA THR A 5 15.69 13.35 -6.76
C THR A 5 15.04 12.01 -7.11
N PRO A 6 15.57 10.87 -6.63
CA PRO A 6 14.86 9.62 -6.79
C PRO A 6 13.59 9.79 -5.97
N ILE A 7 12.49 10.15 -6.64
CA ILE A 7 11.17 9.90 -6.08
C ILE A 7 11.21 8.40 -5.88
N ASP A 8 11.10 7.99 -4.63
CA ASP A 8 11.28 6.63 -4.17
C ASP A 8 10.77 5.62 -5.21
N ALA A 9 11.55 4.56 -5.48
CA ALA A 9 11.16 3.50 -6.43
C ALA A 9 9.84 2.78 -6.04
N ASP A 10 9.24 3.18 -4.92
CA ASP A 10 7.91 2.86 -4.44
C ASP A 10 7.05 4.12 -4.53
N GLY A 11 6.00 4.10 -5.35
CA GLY A 11 5.10 5.24 -5.54
C GLY A 11 4.41 5.75 -4.25
N THR A 12 3.41 6.61 -4.42
CA THR A 12 2.55 7.13 -3.35
C THR A 12 2.08 6.03 -2.38
N LEU A 13 1.74 6.41 -1.14
CA LEU A 13 1.21 5.44 -0.17
C LEU A 13 0.01 4.65 -0.73
N ALA A 14 -0.83 5.30 -1.55
CA ALA A 14 -1.92 4.64 -2.24
C ALA A 14 -1.44 3.56 -3.22
N GLU A 15 -0.41 3.84 -4.03
CA GLU A 15 0.17 2.87 -4.96
C GLU A 15 0.82 1.68 -4.23
N ARG A 16 1.51 1.94 -3.12
CA ARG A 16 2.08 0.89 -2.27
C ARG A 16 0.98 -0.02 -1.69
N ILE A 17 -0.09 0.58 -1.17
CA ILE A 17 -1.26 -0.15 -0.66
C ILE A 17 -1.89 -1.00 -1.76
N LEU A 18 -2.11 -0.46 -2.96
CA LEU A 18 -2.73 -1.19 -4.07
C LEU A 18 -1.87 -2.36 -4.54
N ARG A 19 -0.55 -2.18 -4.65
CA ARG A 19 0.38 -3.25 -5.03
C ARG A 19 0.33 -4.41 -4.03
N HIS A 20 0.52 -4.14 -2.75
CA HIS A 20 0.53 -5.19 -1.72
C HIS A 20 -0.86 -5.82 -1.52
N ALA A 21 -1.94 -5.05 -1.62
CA ALA A 21 -3.29 -5.59 -1.61
C ALA A 21 -3.49 -6.60 -2.75
N SER A 22 -3.08 -6.23 -3.98
CA SER A 22 -3.23 -7.09 -5.16
C SER A 22 -2.44 -8.38 -5.02
N GLU A 23 -1.20 -8.30 -4.53
CA GLU A 23 -0.35 -9.47 -4.27
C GLU A 23 -0.95 -10.40 -3.20
N LEU A 24 -1.42 -9.84 -2.08
CA LEU A 24 -2.00 -10.61 -0.99
C LEU A 24 -3.31 -11.28 -1.41
N PHE A 25 -4.18 -10.55 -2.12
CA PHE A 25 -5.42 -11.11 -2.66
C PHE A 25 -5.14 -12.22 -3.68
N ALA A 26 -4.13 -12.08 -4.55
CA ALA A 26 -3.77 -13.11 -5.50
C ALA A 26 -3.21 -14.38 -4.82
N GLN A 27 -2.46 -14.24 -3.74
CA GLN A 27 -1.83 -15.37 -3.04
C GLN A 27 -2.79 -16.11 -2.09
N ARG A 28 -3.66 -15.38 -1.39
CA ARG A 28 -4.47 -15.93 -0.29
C ARG A 28 -5.96 -15.89 -0.53
N GLY A 29 -6.40 -15.19 -1.58
CA GLY A 29 -7.80 -14.89 -1.84
C GLY A 29 -8.34 -13.75 -0.97
N TRP A 30 -9.51 -13.26 -1.36
CA TRP A 30 -10.17 -12.10 -0.75
C TRP A 30 -10.50 -12.31 0.73
N ALA A 31 -11.06 -13.46 1.10
CA ALA A 31 -11.57 -13.71 2.45
C ALA A 31 -10.48 -13.87 3.52
N ALA A 32 -9.27 -14.23 3.12
CA ALA A 32 -8.15 -14.47 4.03
C ALA A 32 -7.21 -13.27 4.18
N THR A 33 -7.48 -12.15 3.49
CA THR A 33 -6.62 -10.96 3.49
C THR A 33 -7.31 -9.81 4.22
N SER A 34 -6.69 -9.31 5.29
CA SER A 34 -7.23 -8.20 6.07
C SER A 34 -6.58 -6.85 5.71
N LEU A 35 -7.33 -5.74 5.87
CA LEU A 35 -6.79 -4.38 5.70
C LEU A 35 -5.60 -4.08 6.64
N ARG A 36 -5.51 -4.78 7.78
CA ARG A 36 -4.38 -4.67 8.69
C ARG A 36 -3.11 -5.23 8.06
N GLU A 37 -3.18 -6.42 7.48
CA GLU A 37 -2.04 -7.05 6.79
C GLU A 37 -1.60 -6.24 5.57
N ILE A 38 -2.56 -5.66 4.83
CA ILE A 38 -2.25 -4.76 3.71
C ILE A 38 -1.52 -3.50 4.20
N ALA A 39 -1.99 -2.88 5.30
CA ALA A 39 -1.34 -1.71 5.88
C ALA A 39 0.08 -2.04 6.38
N GLU A 40 0.24 -3.18 7.07
CA GLU A 40 1.54 -3.66 7.55
C GLU A 40 2.50 -3.92 6.38
N ALA A 41 2.04 -4.60 5.32
CA ALA A 41 2.83 -4.85 4.11
C ALA A 41 3.21 -3.56 3.37
N ALA A 42 2.29 -2.60 3.32
CA ALA A 42 2.53 -1.26 2.76
C ALA A 42 3.29 -0.32 3.71
N GLY A 43 3.77 -0.80 4.87
CA GLY A 43 4.54 -0.01 5.84
C GLY A 43 3.78 1.24 6.34
N CYS A 44 2.46 1.14 6.50
CA CYS A 44 1.62 2.21 7.00
C CYS A 44 0.73 1.75 8.15
N THR A 45 0.13 2.71 8.85
CA THR A 45 -0.78 2.42 9.94
C THR A 45 -2.22 2.34 9.43
N LYS A 46 -3.07 1.58 10.13
CA LYS A 46 -4.50 1.48 9.80
C LYS A 46 -5.20 2.86 9.70
N PRO A 47 -4.92 3.86 10.57
CA PRO A 47 -5.45 5.22 10.42
C PRO A 47 -4.99 5.92 9.14
N ALA A 48 -3.72 5.75 8.74
CA ALA A 48 -3.21 6.32 7.50
C ALA A 48 -3.92 5.71 6.28
N LEU A 49 -4.17 4.40 6.28
CA LEU A 49 -4.95 3.73 5.24
C LEU A 49 -6.38 4.28 5.16
N TYR A 50 -7.06 4.45 6.29
CA TYR A 50 -8.41 5.06 6.32
C TYR A 50 -8.41 6.52 5.88
N TYR A 51 -7.37 7.30 6.16
CA TYR A 51 -7.29 8.69 5.72
C TYR A 51 -7.27 8.82 4.18
N HIS A 52 -6.69 7.84 3.48
CA HIS A 52 -6.61 7.83 2.01
C HIS A 52 -7.89 7.37 1.30
N TRP A 53 -8.76 6.59 1.95
CA TRP A 53 -9.97 6.00 1.35
C TRP A 53 -11.28 6.28 2.10
N GLY A 54 -11.22 7.01 3.22
CA GLY A 54 -12.35 7.31 4.12
C GLY A 54 -12.89 8.73 4.00
N ASN A 55 -12.50 9.48 2.97
CA ASN A 55 -13.05 10.78 2.55
C ASN A 55 -13.27 10.78 1.04
#